data_AF-A0A653F7N2-F1
#
_entry.id   AF-A0A653F7N2-F1
#
_cell.length_a   1.000
_cell.length_b   1.000
_cell.length_c   1.000
_cell.angle_alpha   90.00
_cell.angle_beta   90.00
_cell.angle_gamma   90.00
#
_symmetry.space_group_name_H-M   'P 1'
#
loop_
_entity.id
_entity.type
_entity.pdbx_description
1 polymer ?
#
loop_
_entity_poly.entity_id
_entity_poly.type
_entity_poly.pdbx_seq_one_letter_code
_entity_poly.pdbx_strand_id
1 'polypeptide(L)'
;MNQRIRHTVCGLSAAALLAGCAINGVKAGPSPAGGTPPAATALGTTSPTSPRPRTEKWIALQVGECVADLPPADLSRITVTVVDCATPHVAEVYLRAPVAVDNAISAVANRECAAGIGSYTGQSVDSGAYSVTYLIDSNQDRTGANPTPSTVICLLQAPNGQLLTGSARH
;
A
#
# COMPACT_ATOMS: atom_id res chain seq x y z
N MET A 1 17.00 24.17 42.07
CA MET A 1 16.51 25.54 41.84
C MET A 1 15.85 25.54 40.46
N ASN A 2 14.56 25.16 40.40
CA ASN A 2 13.39 26.02 40.19
C ASN A 2 13.50 26.79 38.85
N GLN A 3 12.62 26.62 37.87
CA GLN A 3 11.20 26.98 38.02
C GLN A 3 10.32 26.33 36.94
N ARG A 4 9.15 25.84 37.37
CA ARG A 4 8.02 25.41 36.53
C ARG A 4 7.25 26.63 36.03
N ILE A 5 6.73 26.60 34.80
CA ILE A 5 5.61 27.45 34.39
C ILE A 5 4.56 26.57 33.70
N ARG A 6 3.42 26.44 34.38
CA ARG A 6 2.15 25.90 33.88
C ARG A 6 1.31 27.09 33.44
N HIS A 7 0.67 27.02 32.28
CA HIS A 7 -0.51 27.85 32.02
C HIS A 7 -1.66 26.98 31.51
N THR A 8 -2.75 27.06 32.26
CA THR A 8 -4.05 26.44 32.07
C THR A 8 -5.03 27.57 31.76
N VAL A 9 -5.79 27.48 30.67
CA VAL A 9 -6.98 28.31 30.32
C VAL A 9 -7.84 27.40 29.43
N CYS A 10 -9.01 26.86 29.77
CA CYS A 10 -10.26 27.32 30.40
C CYS A 10 -11.14 28.24 29.51
N GLY A 11 -12.24 27.69 29.01
CA GLY A 11 -13.38 28.39 28.38
C GLY A 11 -14.35 27.39 27.73
N LEU A 12 -15.38 26.88 28.43
CA LEU A 12 -16.76 27.41 28.65
C LEU A 12 -17.74 27.25 27.45
N SER A 13 -18.48 26.12 27.51
CA SER A 13 -19.94 25.87 27.38
C SER A 13 -20.87 26.68 26.44
N ALA A 14 -21.72 25.95 25.67
CA ALA A 14 -23.21 26.01 25.58
C ALA A 14 -23.67 25.26 24.29
N ALA A 15 -24.41 24.14 24.30
CA ALA A 15 -25.81 23.84 24.66
C ALA A 15 -26.86 24.11 23.55
N ALA A 16 -27.62 23.05 23.16
CA ALA A 16 -29.02 22.95 22.65
C ALA A 16 -29.13 21.84 21.57
N LEU A 17 -29.63 20.64 21.90
CA LEU A 17 -31.03 20.17 21.86
C LEU A 17 -31.68 20.16 20.46
N LEU A 18 -32.03 18.96 19.98
CA LEU A 18 -33.33 18.69 19.35
C LEU A 18 -33.65 17.19 19.43
N ALA A 19 -34.76 16.91 20.11
CA ALA A 19 -35.38 15.62 20.25
C ALA A 19 -36.07 15.20 18.93
N GLY A 20 -36.03 13.90 18.63
CA GLY A 20 -36.86 13.29 17.60
C GLY A 20 -37.35 11.94 18.10
N CYS A 21 -38.50 11.94 18.80
CA CYS A 21 -39.30 10.75 19.02
C CYS A 21 -40.27 10.59 17.86
N ALA A 22 -40.35 9.41 17.24
CA ALA A 22 -41.60 8.94 16.66
C ALA A 22 -41.68 7.42 16.80
N ILE A 23 -42.86 7.02 17.30
CA ILE A 23 -43.27 5.71 17.75
C ILE A 23 -44.01 4.94 16.66
N ASN A 24 -44.01 3.61 16.84
CA ASN A 24 -45.03 2.63 16.48
C ASN A 24 -45.21 2.19 15.03
N GLY A 25 -45.10 0.88 14.85
CA GLY A 25 -45.67 0.16 13.71
C GLY A 25 -45.41 -1.34 13.74
N VAL A 26 -45.77 -2.05 14.81
CA VAL A 26 -45.95 -3.51 14.72
C VAL A 26 -47.18 -3.76 13.86
N LYS A 27 -46.98 -4.28 12.65
CA LYS A 27 -48.02 -4.95 11.87
C LYS A 27 -47.53 -6.35 11.55
N ALA A 28 -47.98 -7.31 12.35
CA ALA A 28 -48.07 -8.69 11.92
C ALA A 28 -49.12 -8.79 10.80
N GLY A 29 -48.74 -9.37 9.68
CA GLY A 29 -49.64 -9.71 8.58
C GLY A 29 -49.20 -11.03 7.94
N PRO A 30 -50.13 -11.86 7.47
CA PRO A 30 -49.92 -13.30 7.31
C PRO A 30 -49.16 -13.66 6.04
N SER A 31 -48.47 -14.80 6.08
CA SER A 31 -47.92 -15.48 4.91
C SER A 31 -49.03 -15.84 3.90
N PRO A 32 -48.73 -15.75 2.60
CA PRO A 32 -49.02 -16.90 1.74
C PRO A 32 -47.91 -17.23 0.74
N ALA A 33 -47.72 -18.53 0.55
CA ALA A 33 -47.38 -19.26 -0.69
C ALA A 33 -46.29 -18.73 -1.64
N GLY A 34 -45.23 -19.53 -1.76
CA GLY A 34 -44.74 -20.07 -3.04
C GLY A 34 -44.41 -19.07 -4.15
N GLY A 35 -43.20 -18.51 -4.10
CA GLY A 35 -42.56 -17.86 -5.24
C GLY A 35 -41.23 -18.54 -5.53
N THR A 36 -41.11 -19.17 -6.70
CA THR A 36 -39.85 -19.66 -7.28
C THR A 36 -38.78 -18.56 -7.20
N PRO A 37 -37.57 -18.82 -6.68
CA PRO A 37 -36.52 -17.81 -6.69
C PRO A 37 -36.16 -17.45 -8.14
N PRO A 38 -36.03 -16.15 -8.48
CA PRO A 38 -35.52 -15.76 -9.79
C PRO A 38 -34.10 -16.31 -9.94
N ALA A 39 -33.82 -16.89 -11.10
CA ALA A 39 -32.48 -17.31 -11.48
C ALA A 39 -31.54 -16.11 -11.31
N ALA A 40 -30.60 -16.23 -10.39
CA ALA A 40 -29.53 -15.27 -10.24
C ALA A 40 -28.69 -15.31 -11.52
N THR A 41 -28.86 -14.31 -12.38
CA THR A 41 -27.94 -14.04 -13.47
C THR A 41 -26.58 -13.79 -12.84
N ALA A 42 -25.69 -14.78 -12.91
CA ALA A 42 -24.31 -14.61 -12.50
C ALA A 42 -23.70 -13.55 -13.43
N LEU A 43 -23.61 -12.31 -12.93
CA LEU A 43 -22.68 -11.33 -13.45
C LEU A 43 -21.30 -11.96 -13.29
N GLY A 44 -20.73 -12.43 -14.39
CA GLY A 44 -19.36 -12.88 -14.42
C GLY A 44 -18.49 -11.70 -14.02
N THR A 45 -18.10 -11.66 -12.74
CA THR A 45 -16.98 -10.84 -12.30
C THR A 45 -15.80 -11.32 -13.13
N THR A 46 -15.38 -10.54 -14.12
CA THR A 46 -14.07 -10.73 -14.74
C THR A 46 -13.05 -10.55 -13.63
N SER A 47 -12.64 -11.64 -13.00
CA SER A 47 -11.42 -11.64 -12.21
C SER A 47 -10.34 -11.02 -13.09
N PRO A 48 -9.54 -10.05 -12.61
CA PRO A 48 -8.41 -9.58 -13.37
C PRO A 48 -7.60 -10.81 -13.76
N THR A 49 -7.38 -11.02 -15.06
CA THR A 49 -6.51 -12.09 -15.54
C THR A 49 -5.19 -11.94 -14.82
N SER A 50 -4.96 -12.88 -13.91
CA SER A 50 -3.70 -13.12 -13.22
C SER A 50 -2.54 -12.92 -14.21
N PRO A 51 -1.64 -11.95 -13.99
CA PRO A 51 -0.57 -11.70 -14.95
C PRO A 51 0.27 -12.96 -15.10
N ARG A 52 0.32 -13.51 -16.31
CA ARG A 52 1.28 -14.56 -16.67
C ARG A 52 2.70 -14.06 -16.33
N PRO A 53 3.61 -14.93 -15.85
CA PRO A 53 4.99 -14.53 -15.63
C PRO A 53 5.58 -13.80 -16.82
N ARG A 54 6.14 -12.62 -16.59
CA ARG A 54 6.70 -11.74 -17.63
C ARG A 54 8.00 -11.11 -17.16
N THR A 55 8.97 -11.03 -18.05
CA THR A 55 10.23 -10.31 -17.79
C THR A 55 10.01 -8.82 -18.00
N GLU A 56 10.42 -8.01 -17.02
CA GLU A 56 10.26 -6.56 -17.04
C GLU A 56 11.55 -5.88 -16.55
N LYS A 57 11.86 -4.69 -17.07
CA LYS A 57 12.94 -3.87 -16.49
C LYS A 57 12.48 -3.35 -15.14
N TRP A 58 13.33 -3.37 -14.12
CA TRP A 58 12.88 -2.95 -12.78
C TRP A 58 12.33 -1.52 -12.76
N ILE A 59 12.87 -0.63 -13.60
CA ILE A 59 12.44 0.78 -13.67
C ILE A 59 10.98 0.92 -14.11
N ALA A 60 10.42 -0.07 -14.81
CA ALA A 60 9.06 -0.08 -15.32
C ALA A 60 8.05 -0.75 -14.36
N LEU A 61 8.52 -1.34 -13.25
CA LEU A 61 7.65 -1.98 -12.27
C LEU A 61 6.61 -1.01 -11.72
N GLN A 62 5.38 -1.48 -11.52
CA GLN A 62 4.29 -0.66 -10.97
C GLN A 62 3.93 -1.07 -9.54
N VAL A 63 3.34 -0.14 -8.80
CA VAL A 63 2.83 -0.41 -7.45
C VAL A 63 1.75 -1.50 -7.53
N GLY A 64 1.89 -2.56 -6.73
CA GLY A 64 1.06 -3.76 -6.77
C GLY A 64 1.61 -4.91 -7.59
N GLU A 65 2.73 -4.74 -8.29
CA GLU A 65 3.37 -5.86 -8.99
C GLU A 65 4.22 -6.70 -8.03
N CYS A 66 4.06 -8.01 -8.14
CA CYS A 66 4.81 -9.01 -7.39
C CYS A 66 5.92 -9.59 -8.27
N VAL A 67 7.11 -9.77 -7.71
CA VAL A 67 8.29 -10.23 -8.45
C VAL A 67 8.86 -11.51 -7.84
N ALA A 68 9.23 -12.47 -8.70
CA ALA A 68 9.81 -13.74 -8.30
C ALA A 68 11.34 -13.68 -8.12
N ASP A 69 11.98 -12.63 -8.60
CA ASP A 69 13.42 -12.38 -8.41
C ASP A 69 13.72 -10.89 -8.28
N LEU A 70 14.86 -10.59 -7.65
CA LEU A 70 15.46 -9.26 -7.61
C LEU A 70 16.73 -9.24 -8.46
N PRO A 71 17.12 -8.08 -9.00
CA PRO A 71 18.41 -7.97 -9.68
C PRO A 71 19.54 -8.31 -8.70
N PRO A 72 20.64 -8.91 -9.18
CA PRO A 72 21.81 -9.16 -8.35
C PRO A 72 22.40 -7.85 -7.84
N ALA A 73 23.07 -7.88 -6.68
CA ALA A 73 23.66 -6.69 -6.07
C ALA A 73 24.74 -6.01 -6.93
N ASP A 74 25.40 -6.77 -7.82
CA ASP A 74 26.36 -6.24 -8.79
C ASP A 74 25.72 -5.58 -10.02
N LEU A 75 24.38 -5.57 -10.09
CA LEU A 75 23.57 -5.02 -11.18
C LEU A 75 23.88 -5.61 -12.56
N SER A 76 24.42 -6.83 -12.61
CA SER A 76 24.69 -7.57 -13.86
C SER A 76 23.43 -7.88 -14.68
N ARG A 77 22.24 -7.79 -14.08
CA ARG A 77 20.94 -7.95 -14.73
C ARG A 77 19.99 -6.83 -14.33
N ILE A 78 19.37 -6.18 -15.33
CA ILE A 78 18.43 -5.06 -15.12
C ILE A 78 16.95 -5.42 -15.16
N THR A 79 16.65 -6.70 -15.30
CA THR A 79 15.30 -7.24 -15.44
C THR A 79 14.95 -8.16 -14.28
N VAL A 80 13.66 -8.20 -13.97
CA VAL A 80 13.04 -9.09 -12.99
C VAL A 80 11.88 -9.85 -13.64
N THR A 81 11.42 -10.90 -12.97
CA THR A 81 10.22 -11.65 -13.37
C THR A 81 9.03 -11.17 -12.55
N VAL A 82 8.09 -10.47 -13.18
CA VAL A 82 6.79 -10.14 -12.58
C VAL A 82 5.89 -11.38 -12.65
N VAL A 83 5.23 -11.70 -11.54
CA VAL A 83 4.34 -12.85 -11.37
C VAL A 83 3.03 -12.41 -10.71
N ASP A 84 2.03 -13.29 -10.73
CA ASP A 84 0.82 -13.09 -9.96
C ASP A 84 1.10 -13.17 -8.46
N CYS A 85 0.54 -12.23 -7.68
CA CYS A 85 0.78 -12.14 -6.25
C CYS A 85 0.25 -13.33 -5.43
N ALA A 86 -0.70 -14.12 -5.95
CA ALA A 86 -1.15 -15.37 -5.34
C ALA A 86 -0.15 -16.52 -5.54
N THR A 87 0.88 -16.35 -6.38
CA THR A 87 2.00 -17.29 -6.49
C THR A 87 3.12 -16.90 -5.53
N PRO A 88 3.91 -17.87 -5.03
CA PRO A 88 5.08 -17.56 -4.19
C PRO A 88 6.05 -16.60 -4.88
N HIS A 89 6.37 -15.48 -4.24
CA HIS A 89 7.20 -14.42 -4.81
C HIS A 89 8.13 -13.79 -3.76
N VAL A 90 9.22 -13.16 -4.20
CA VAL A 90 10.26 -12.64 -3.29
C VAL A 90 9.95 -11.24 -2.78
N ALA A 91 9.22 -10.44 -3.55
CA ALA A 91 8.89 -9.08 -3.18
C ALA A 91 7.65 -8.53 -3.91
N GLU A 92 7.01 -7.53 -3.33
CA GLU A 92 5.91 -6.77 -3.93
C GLU A 92 6.24 -5.27 -3.91
N VAL A 93 5.97 -4.57 -5.00
CA VAL A 93 6.19 -3.12 -5.09
C VAL A 93 5.05 -2.39 -4.39
N TYR A 94 5.37 -1.59 -3.37
CA TYR A 94 4.35 -0.88 -2.60
C TYR A 94 4.37 0.64 -2.78
N LEU A 95 5.51 1.19 -3.22
CA LEU A 95 5.66 2.63 -3.43
C LEU A 95 6.62 2.90 -4.59
N ARG A 96 6.28 3.90 -5.39
CA ARG A 96 7.22 4.61 -6.27
C ARG A 96 7.26 6.06 -5.86
N ALA A 97 8.41 6.54 -5.43
CA ALA A 97 8.59 7.91 -4.94
C ALA A 97 9.59 8.68 -5.83
N PRO A 98 9.19 9.83 -6.40
CA PRO A 98 10.14 10.69 -7.11
C PRO A 98 11.11 11.31 -6.10
N VAL A 99 12.39 11.35 -6.44
CA VAL A 99 13.44 11.87 -5.55
C VAL A 99 14.41 12.79 -6.29
N ALA A 100 14.90 13.79 -5.57
CA ALA A 100 15.93 14.70 -6.05
C ALA A 100 17.28 13.98 -6.24
N VAL A 101 18.17 14.60 -6.99
CA VAL A 101 19.58 14.18 -7.04
C VAL A 101 20.21 14.41 -5.66
N ASP A 102 20.66 13.34 -5.02
CA ASP A 102 21.23 13.38 -3.67
C ASP A 102 22.46 12.46 -3.59
N ASN A 103 23.51 12.90 -2.88
CA ASN A 103 24.71 12.09 -2.64
C ASN A 103 24.48 11.00 -1.58
N ALA A 104 23.44 11.13 -0.77
CA ALA A 104 22.97 10.18 0.24
C ALA A 104 21.66 9.49 -0.21
N ILE A 105 21.59 9.08 -1.47
CA ILE A 105 20.36 8.50 -2.07
C ILE A 105 19.78 7.32 -1.26
N SER A 106 20.62 6.51 -0.61
CA SER A 106 20.17 5.42 0.25
C SER A 106 19.40 5.90 1.48
N ALA A 107 19.82 7.02 2.10
CA ALA A 107 19.11 7.59 3.24
C ALA A 107 17.75 8.18 2.83
N VAL A 108 17.70 8.82 1.66
CA VAL A 108 16.46 9.29 1.05
C VAL A 108 15.53 8.10 0.77
N ALA A 109 16.01 7.06 0.09
CA ALA A 109 15.24 5.87 -0.21
C ALA A 109 14.68 5.19 1.05
N ASN A 110 15.52 4.98 2.07
CA ASN A 110 15.09 4.41 3.35
C ASN A 110 13.94 5.20 3.99
N ARG A 111 14.04 6.53 3.99
CA ARG A 111 13.01 7.40 4.54
C ARG A 111 11.70 7.31 3.77
N GLU A 112 11.75 7.47 2.44
CA GLU A 112 10.54 7.42 1.60
C GLU A 112 9.85 6.05 1.69
N CYS A 113 10.63 4.98 1.64
CA CYS A 113 10.12 3.62 1.75
C CYS A 113 9.48 3.36 3.13
N ALA A 114 10.16 3.72 4.24
CA ALA A 114 9.60 3.57 5.58
C ALA A 114 8.27 4.34 5.74
N ALA A 115 8.16 5.55 5.17
CA ALA A 115 6.95 6.35 5.23
C ALA A 115 5.77 5.76 4.44
N GLY A 116 6.04 4.98 3.38
CA GLY A 116 5.01 4.42 2.50
C GLY A 116 4.34 3.15 3.01
N ILE A 117 4.96 2.40 3.93
CA ILE A 117 4.52 1.03 4.23
C ILE A 117 3.10 0.99 4.80
N GLY A 118 2.78 1.88 5.74
CA GLY A 118 1.49 1.87 6.44
C GLY A 118 0.32 2.19 5.51
N SER A 119 0.53 3.11 4.57
CA SER A 119 -0.45 3.44 3.54
C SER A 119 -0.69 2.30 2.55
N TYR A 120 0.23 1.34 2.43
CA TYR A 120 0.07 0.20 1.53
C TYR A 120 -0.50 -1.03 2.25
N THR A 121 0.07 -1.38 3.40
CA THR A 121 -0.22 -2.65 4.09
C THR A 121 -1.27 -2.52 5.19
N GLY A 122 -1.63 -1.30 5.58
CA GLY A 122 -2.44 -1.04 6.77
C GLY A 122 -1.70 -1.36 8.09
N GLN A 123 -0.41 -1.70 8.03
CA GLN A 123 0.42 -2.07 9.19
C GLN A 123 1.56 -1.07 9.40
N SER A 124 1.92 -0.81 10.66
CA SER A 124 3.09 0.02 10.98
C SER A 124 4.40 -0.69 10.62
N VAL A 125 5.44 0.07 10.28
CA VAL A 125 6.83 -0.45 10.11
C VAL A 125 7.25 -1.30 11.32
N ASP A 126 6.86 -0.86 12.53
CA ASP A 126 7.25 -1.48 13.79
C ASP A 126 6.59 -2.85 14.06
N SER A 127 5.65 -3.29 13.21
CA SER A 127 5.03 -4.61 13.36
C SER A 127 6.00 -5.76 13.09
N GLY A 128 7.09 -5.49 12.36
CA GLY A 128 8.03 -6.51 11.90
C GLY A 128 7.45 -7.51 10.91
N ALA A 129 6.24 -7.25 10.40
CA ALA A 129 5.55 -8.16 9.48
C ALA A 129 6.17 -8.20 8.08
N TYR A 130 6.97 -7.20 7.72
CA TYR A 130 7.62 -7.10 6.42
C TYR A 130 9.05 -6.55 6.57
N SER A 131 9.92 -6.98 5.68
CA SER A 131 11.21 -6.34 5.42
C SER A 131 11.09 -5.42 4.20
N VAL A 132 11.86 -4.34 4.17
CA VAL A 132 11.85 -3.37 3.07
C VAL A 132 13.19 -3.39 2.32
N THR A 133 13.11 -3.37 1.00
CA THR A 133 14.24 -3.12 0.10
C THR A 133 13.81 -2.13 -0.98
N TYR A 134 14.75 -1.64 -1.79
CA TYR A 134 14.44 -0.69 -2.85
C TYR A 134 15.33 -0.85 -4.08
N LEU A 135 14.77 -0.49 -5.22
CA LEU A 135 15.48 -0.30 -6.49
C LEU A 135 15.40 1.19 -6.86
N ILE A 136 16.38 1.66 -7.63
CA ILE A 136 16.46 3.08 -8.01
C ILE A 136 16.53 3.18 -9.52
N ASP A 137 15.59 3.92 -10.10
CA ASP A 137 15.73 4.50 -11.42
C ASP A 137 16.53 5.80 -11.28
N SER A 138 17.85 5.69 -11.40
CA SER A 138 18.76 6.81 -11.15
C SER A 138 18.91 7.65 -12.41
N ASN A 139 18.36 8.86 -12.35
CA ASN A 139 18.61 9.93 -13.32
C ASN A 139 19.31 11.09 -12.61
N GLN A 140 20.52 11.41 -13.06
CA GLN A 140 21.41 12.41 -12.47
C GLN A 140 21.38 13.74 -13.23
N ASP A 141 20.28 14.04 -13.91
CA ASP A 141 20.09 15.32 -14.57
C ASP A 141 20.13 16.46 -13.54
N ARG A 142 21.20 17.27 -13.61
CA ARG A 142 21.45 18.44 -12.75
C ARG A 142 21.14 19.77 -13.44
N THR A 143 20.47 19.73 -14.59
CA THR A 143 20.08 20.96 -15.31
C THR A 143 19.02 21.77 -14.56
N GLY A 144 18.34 21.17 -13.58
CA GLY A 144 17.26 21.80 -12.82
C GLY A 144 15.91 21.77 -13.51
N ALA A 145 15.79 21.15 -14.69
CA ALA A 145 14.54 21.03 -15.44
C ALA A 145 13.51 20.15 -14.72
N ASN A 146 13.96 19.11 -14.00
CA ASN A 146 13.14 18.26 -13.14
C ASN A 146 13.74 18.26 -11.72
N PRO A 147 13.02 18.76 -10.69
CA PRO A 147 13.54 18.78 -9.32
C PRO A 147 13.70 17.38 -8.70
N THR A 148 13.02 16.38 -9.24
CA THR A 148 13.06 14.99 -8.78
C THR A 148 13.25 14.02 -9.96
N PRO A 149 14.44 14.00 -10.59
CA PRO A 149 14.66 13.27 -11.82
C PRO A 149 14.70 11.75 -11.63
N SER A 150 15.04 11.29 -10.42
CA SER A 150 15.13 9.87 -10.09
C SER A 150 13.84 9.34 -9.46
N THR A 151 13.65 8.02 -9.48
CA THR A 151 12.55 7.35 -8.78
C THR A 151 13.09 6.24 -7.88
N VAL A 152 12.70 6.25 -6.61
CA VAL A 152 12.85 5.11 -5.70
C VAL A 152 11.64 4.19 -5.85
N ILE A 153 11.90 2.91 -6.00
CA ILE A 153 10.90 1.85 -6.14
C ILE A 153 11.04 0.98 -4.91
N CYS A 154 10.13 1.13 -3.96
CA CYS A 154 10.17 0.42 -2.70
C CYS A 154 9.45 -0.93 -2.83
N LEU A 155 10.12 -1.98 -2.39
CA LEU A 155 9.60 -3.34 -2.37
C LEU A 155 9.55 -3.87 -0.95
N LEU A 156 8.47 -4.58 -0.64
CA LEU A 156 8.31 -5.30 0.62
C LEU A 156 8.59 -6.78 0.39
N GLN A 157 9.14 -7.45 1.41
CA GLN A 157 9.45 -8.87 1.42
C GLN A 157 8.90 -9.49 2.70
N ALA A 158 8.68 -10.80 2.70
CA ALA A 158 8.39 -11.50 3.94
C ALA A 158 9.56 -11.34 4.93
N PRO A 159 9.30 -11.37 6.25
CA PRO A 159 10.37 -11.30 7.22
C PRO A 159 11.26 -12.53 7.05
N ASN A 160 12.56 -12.37 7.32
CA ASN A 160 13.54 -13.47 7.32
C ASN A 160 13.78 -14.16 5.96
N GLY A 161 13.43 -13.52 4.84
CA GLY A 161 13.75 -14.01 3.49
C GLY A 161 12.84 -15.14 2.99
N GLN A 162 11.71 -15.38 3.65
CA GLN A 162 10.67 -16.28 3.13
C GLN A 162 10.00 -15.66 1.88
N LEU A 163 9.28 -16.50 1.13
CA LEU A 163 8.44 -16.02 0.02
C LEU A 163 7.10 -15.53 0.56
N LEU A 164 6.59 -14.46 -0.05
CA LEU A 164 5.21 -14.03 0.11
C LEU A 164 4.31 -14.95 -0.73
N THR A 165 3.11 -15.27 -0.23
CA THR A 165 2.12 -16.12 -0.93
C THR A 165 0.81 -15.39 -1.23
N GLY A 166 0.82 -14.06 -1.11
CA GLY A 166 -0.30 -13.18 -1.36
C GLY A 166 0.16 -11.73 -1.41
N SER A 167 -0.69 -10.84 -1.91
CA SER A 167 -0.42 -9.40 -1.85
C SER A 167 -0.52 -8.91 -0.39
N ALA A 168 0.35 -7.98 -0.03
CA ALA A 168 0.37 -7.27 1.23
C ALA A 168 -0.54 -6.03 1.24
N ARG A 169 -1.23 -5.71 0.13
CA ARG A 169 -2.14 -4.57 0.04
C ARG A 169 -3.36 -4.77 0.95
N HIS A 170 -3.72 -3.73 1.71
CA HIS A 170 -4.94 -3.68 2.51
C HIS A 170 -6.19 -3.21 1.75
#